data_AF-A0A943YLF7-F1
#
_entry.id   AF-A0A943YLF7-F1
#
_cell.length_a   1.000
_cell.length_b   1.000
_cell.length_c   1.000
_cell.angle_alpha   90.00
_cell.angle_beta   90.00
_cell.angle_gamma   90.00
#
_symmetry.space_group_name_H-M   'P 1'
#
loop_
_entity.id
_entity.type
_entity.pdbx_description
1 polymer ?
#
loop_
_entity_poly.entity_id
_entity_poly.type
_entity_poly.pdbx_seq_one_letter_code
_entity_poly.pdbx_strand_id
1 'polypeptide(L)'
;MKKFALMLVSALLVLSAASAMAAVPSKTTTDVTYVKSVETVKEDGKTEAAGWDIDVTEDEAPVIEEIAKIYDWVAAKGKSAVSYFPEETQQSISALLPEGFKLENMTMNEFVTLTLTGDVDVLNDAKVTFTFTTKYTQDQHVVVVIGLYDGTRDANGQYVVTWIPLEAEVLENGDIAVVFPAEVIAQMKDAVATAMAVLND
;
A
#
# COMPACT_ATOMS: atom_id res chain seq x y z
N MET A 1 2.35 -67.49 -12.52
CA MET A 1 2.93 -66.37 -13.29
C MET A 1 1.82 -65.34 -13.56
N LYS A 2 1.99 -64.11 -13.02
CA LYS A 2 1.57 -62.77 -13.54
C LYS A 2 0.17 -62.67 -14.22
N LYS A 3 -0.77 -61.76 -13.88
CA LYS A 3 -0.69 -60.28 -13.75
C LYS A 3 -1.98 -59.77 -13.03
N PHE A 4 -1.90 -59.11 -11.87
CA PHE A 4 -2.17 -57.66 -11.61
C PHE A 4 -3.33 -57.05 -12.43
N ALA A 5 -4.49 -56.75 -11.83
CA ALA A 5 -4.86 -55.58 -11.01
C ALA A 5 -5.36 -54.39 -11.86
N LEU A 6 -6.61 -53.93 -11.63
CA LEU A 6 -7.02 -52.56 -11.93
C LEU A 6 -8.03 -52.11 -10.85
N MET A 7 -7.58 -51.20 -9.99
CA MET A 7 -8.37 -50.49 -8.99
C MET A 7 -9.25 -49.43 -9.68
N LEU A 8 -10.51 -49.35 -9.27
CA LEU A 8 -11.40 -48.24 -9.57
C LEU A 8 -11.25 -47.21 -8.43
N VAL A 9 -10.38 -46.22 -8.60
CA VAL A 9 -10.29 -45.07 -7.68
C VAL A 9 -11.32 -44.04 -8.14
N SER A 10 -12.38 -43.89 -7.36
CA SER A 10 -13.33 -42.79 -7.52
C SER A 10 -12.65 -41.48 -7.12
N ALA A 11 -12.45 -40.61 -8.10
CA ALA A 11 -12.03 -39.23 -7.91
C ALA A 11 -13.15 -38.48 -7.18
N LEU A 12 -13.00 -38.31 -5.87
CA LEU A 12 -13.84 -37.44 -5.06
C LEU A 12 -13.33 -36.01 -5.20
N LEU A 13 -14.25 -35.14 -5.61
CA LEU A 13 -14.14 -33.72 -5.90
C LEU A 13 -13.03 -32.94 -5.17
N VAL A 14 -12.29 -32.20 -5.99
CA VAL A 14 -11.39 -31.10 -5.66
C VAL A 14 -12.17 -30.02 -4.90
N LEU A 15 -11.98 -29.96 -3.58
CA LEU A 15 -12.23 -28.76 -2.80
C LEU A 15 -10.91 -28.01 -2.70
N SER A 16 -10.52 -27.32 -3.78
CA SER A 16 -9.51 -26.27 -3.67
C SER A 16 -10.20 -25.09 -3.02
N ALA A 17 -10.27 -25.11 -1.68
CA ALA A 17 -10.31 -23.86 -0.95
C ALA A 17 -9.03 -23.12 -1.36
N ALA A 18 -9.16 -22.17 -2.29
CA ALA A 18 -8.19 -21.10 -2.41
C ALA A 18 -8.26 -20.37 -1.06
N SER A 19 -7.44 -20.80 -0.10
CA SER A 19 -7.08 -19.94 1.01
C SER A 19 -6.53 -18.68 0.35
N ALA A 20 -7.27 -17.58 0.44
CA ALA A 20 -6.77 -16.26 0.11
C ALA A 20 -5.43 -16.13 0.83
N MET A 21 -4.34 -16.24 0.07
CA MET A 21 -3.01 -16.06 0.61
C MET A 21 -2.98 -14.58 0.98
N ALA A 22 -2.88 -14.26 2.27
CA ALA A 22 -2.71 -12.87 2.67
C ALA A 22 -1.45 -12.35 1.98
N ALA A 23 -1.60 -11.40 1.06
CA ALA A 23 -0.45 -10.88 0.35
C ALA A 23 0.45 -10.14 1.34
N VAL A 24 1.74 -10.35 1.17
CA VAL A 24 2.78 -9.76 2.00
C VAL A 24 3.62 -8.90 1.07
N PRO A 25 3.97 -7.67 1.44
CA PRO A 25 4.83 -6.83 0.62
C PRO A 25 6.09 -7.60 0.20
N SER A 26 6.43 -7.52 -1.09
CA SER A 26 7.63 -8.18 -1.60
C SER A 26 8.87 -7.62 -0.91
N LYS A 27 9.73 -8.50 -0.37
CA LYS A 27 11.05 -8.11 0.20
C LYS A 27 12.06 -7.63 -0.84
N THR A 28 11.73 -7.79 -2.11
CA THR A 28 12.56 -7.42 -3.24
C THR A 28 11.69 -6.60 -4.17
N THR A 29 11.99 -5.30 -4.27
CA THR A 29 11.46 -4.23 -5.13
C THR A 29 11.46 -4.55 -6.65
N THR A 30 11.12 -5.79 -7.03
CA THR A 30 11.14 -6.25 -8.43
C THR A 30 9.80 -6.04 -9.12
N ASP A 31 8.73 -5.74 -8.37
CA ASP A 31 7.57 -5.07 -8.93
C ASP A 31 7.85 -3.57 -8.89
N VAL A 32 8.12 -3.00 -10.06
CA VAL A 32 8.52 -1.61 -10.22
C VAL A 32 7.28 -0.77 -9.98
N THR A 33 7.21 -0.16 -8.79
CA THR A 33 6.37 1.00 -8.56
C THR A 33 7.17 2.24 -8.96
N TYR A 34 6.62 3.07 -9.82
CA TYR A 34 7.17 4.40 -10.09
C TYR A 34 6.08 5.44 -10.15
N VAL A 35 6.44 6.67 -9.82
CA VAL A 35 5.56 7.83 -9.95
C VAL A 35 5.58 8.28 -11.40
N LYS A 36 4.40 8.27 -12.02
CA LYS A 36 4.20 8.63 -13.43
C LYS A 36 4.00 10.13 -13.60
N SER A 37 3.28 10.75 -12.67
CA SER A 37 3.07 12.18 -12.65
C SER A 37 2.80 12.68 -11.23
N VAL A 38 3.24 13.92 -10.98
CA VAL A 38 2.84 14.74 -9.84
C VAL A 38 2.26 16.03 -10.39
N GLU A 39 0.99 16.26 -10.10
CA GLU A 39 0.26 17.41 -10.58
C GLU A 39 -0.37 18.17 -9.41
N THR A 40 -0.12 19.47 -9.32
CA THR A 40 -0.76 20.33 -8.33
C THR A 40 -2.24 20.51 -8.66
N VAL A 41 -3.10 20.36 -7.66
CA VAL A 41 -4.55 20.60 -7.74
C VAL A 41 -4.83 22.07 -7.42
N LYS A 42 -5.47 22.77 -8.35
CA LYS A 42 -5.85 24.18 -8.19
C LYS A 42 -7.21 24.33 -7.50
N GLU A 43 -7.49 25.54 -7.01
CA GLU A 43 -8.79 25.90 -6.43
C GLU A 43 -9.98 25.61 -7.37
N ASP A 44 -9.78 25.64 -8.69
CA ASP A 44 -10.82 25.35 -9.69
C ASP A 44 -10.94 23.85 -10.03
N GLY A 45 -10.22 22.99 -9.31
CA GLY A 45 -10.20 21.53 -9.49
C GLY A 45 -9.37 21.04 -10.67
N LYS A 46 -8.73 21.91 -11.45
CA LYS A 46 -7.82 21.50 -12.52
C LYS A 46 -6.45 21.12 -11.96
N THR A 47 -5.74 20.28 -12.70
CA THR A 47 -4.37 19.88 -12.38
C THR A 47 -3.36 20.51 -13.34
N GLU A 48 -2.14 20.78 -12.85
CA GLU A 48 -0.98 21.12 -13.67
C GLU A 48 0.30 20.52 -13.10
N ALA A 49 1.35 20.38 -13.91
CA ALA A 49 2.62 19.83 -13.44
C ALA A 49 3.16 20.62 -12.23
N ALA A 50 3.51 19.91 -11.16
CA ALA A 50 3.80 20.53 -9.86
C ALA A 50 5.13 21.30 -9.82
N GLY A 51 6.07 20.99 -10.73
CA GLY A 51 7.42 21.59 -10.74
C GLY A 51 8.37 21.03 -9.67
N TRP A 52 7.89 20.06 -8.89
CA TRP A 52 8.59 19.19 -7.96
C TRP A 52 8.02 17.78 -8.14
N ASP A 53 8.71 16.77 -7.63
CA ASP A 53 8.33 15.37 -7.84
C ASP A 53 8.30 14.57 -6.53
N ILE A 54 7.61 13.44 -6.60
CA ILE A 54 7.64 12.36 -5.63
C ILE A 54 8.26 11.19 -6.36
N ASP A 55 9.26 10.56 -5.78
CA ASP A 55 9.92 9.40 -6.36
C ASP A 55 9.83 8.20 -5.43
N VAL A 56 9.74 7.01 -6.00
CA VAL A 56 10.00 5.77 -5.27
C VAL A 56 11.51 5.58 -5.20
N THR A 57 12.04 5.42 -3.99
CA THR A 57 13.48 5.26 -3.74
C THR A 57 13.76 3.93 -3.03
N GLU A 58 15.05 3.59 -2.90
CA GLU A 58 15.50 2.47 -2.08
C GLU A 58 15.03 2.62 -0.63
N ASP A 59 14.73 1.49 0.01
CA ASP A 59 14.17 1.52 1.35
C ASP A 59 15.18 1.98 2.39
N GLU A 60 14.74 2.92 3.22
CA GLU A 60 15.51 3.43 4.35
C GLU A 60 15.38 2.51 5.57
N ALA A 61 16.34 2.59 6.50
CA ALA A 61 16.38 1.71 7.67
C ALA A 61 15.05 1.65 8.48
N PRO A 62 14.33 2.77 8.72
CA PRO A 62 13.02 2.72 9.37
C PRO A 62 11.98 1.89 8.60
N VAL A 63 11.96 2.02 7.27
CA VAL A 63 11.03 1.34 6.36
C VAL A 63 11.39 -0.15 6.27
N ILE A 64 12.67 -0.50 6.14
CA ILE A 64 13.14 -1.90 6.11
C ILE A 64 12.73 -2.64 7.40
N GLU A 65 12.92 -2.02 8.56
CA GLU A 65 12.48 -2.59 9.84
C GLU A 65 10.96 -2.78 9.87
N GLU A 66 10.20 -1.84 9.32
CA GLU A 66 8.74 -1.92 9.28
C GLU A 66 8.23 -3.03 8.36
N ILE A 67 8.82 -3.20 7.18
CA ILE A 67 8.50 -4.30 6.24
C ILE A 67 8.65 -5.66 6.94
N ALA A 68 9.71 -5.83 7.76
CA ALA A 68 9.91 -7.06 8.52
C ALA A 68 8.79 -7.31 9.54
N LYS A 69 8.28 -6.26 10.20
CA LYS A 69 7.16 -6.36 11.15
C LYS A 69 5.85 -6.71 10.45
N ILE A 70 5.56 -6.05 9.32
CA ILE A 70 4.38 -6.32 8.50
C ILE A 70 4.41 -7.78 8.02
N TYR A 71 5.57 -8.25 7.55
CA TYR A 71 5.76 -9.65 7.16
C TYR A 71 5.47 -10.62 8.32
N ASP A 72 6.03 -10.37 9.51
CA ASP A 72 5.76 -11.19 10.69
C ASP A 72 4.27 -11.18 11.09
N TRP A 73 3.61 -10.01 10.99
CA TRP A 73 2.20 -9.85 11.33
C TRP A 73 1.28 -10.62 10.38
N VAL A 74 1.47 -10.43 9.07
CA VAL A 74 0.58 -10.99 8.04
C VAL A 74 0.96 -12.44 7.76
N ALA A 75 2.21 -12.70 7.38
CA ALA A 75 2.65 -14.00 6.91
C ALA A 75 2.82 -15.00 8.05
N ALA A 76 3.51 -14.60 9.13
CA ALA A 76 3.88 -15.52 10.20
C ALA A 76 2.75 -15.71 11.22
N LYS A 77 1.99 -14.65 11.55
CA LYS A 77 0.87 -14.72 12.50
C LYS A 77 -0.50 -14.90 11.84
N GLY A 78 -0.60 -14.83 10.51
CA GLY A 78 -1.86 -15.03 9.77
C GLY A 78 -2.91 -13.97 10.07
N LYS A 79 -2.50 -12.74 10.40
CA LYS A 79 -3.41 -11.62 10.70
C LYS A 79 -3.70 -10.82 9.44
N SER A 80 -4.85 -10.13 9.40
CA SER A 80 -5.16 -9.26 8.26
C SER A 80 -4.20 -8.09 8.17
N ALA A 81 -3.91 -7.64 6.95
CA ALA A 81 -3.00 -6.52 6.70
C ALA A 81 -3.49 -5.24 7.41
N VAL A 82 -4.78 -4.94 7.35
CA VAL A 82 -5.36 -3.74 7.98
C VAL A 82 -5.20 -3.76 9.50
N SER A 83 -5.28 -4.94 10.14
CA SER A 83 -5.11 -5.06 11.60
C SER A 83 -3.69 -4.75 12.10
N TYR A 84 -2.73 -4.55 11.19
CA TYR A 84 -1.38 -4.08 11.52
C TYR A 84 -1.38 -2.64 12.04
N PHE A 85 -2.22 -1.78 11.45
CA PHE A 85 -2.25 -0.36 11.77
C PHE A 85 -2.92 -0.08 13.12
N PRO A 86 -2.65 1.08 13.75
CA PRO A 86 -3.39 1.52 14.93
C PRO A 86 -4.90 1.56 14.70
N GLU A 87 -5.69 1.41 15.77
CA GLU A 87 -7.16 1.33 15.67
C GLU A 87 -7.78 2.56 14.98
N GLU A 88 -7.27 3.75 15.26
CA GLU A 88 -7.70 5.00 14.60
C GLU A 88 -7.45 4.95 13.09
N THR A 89 -6.27 4.47 12.67
CA THR A 89 -5.95 4.29 11.25
C THR A 89 -6.88 3.26 10.59
N GLN A 90 -7.23 2.17 11.29
CA GLN A 90 -8.18 1.18 10.78
C GLN A 90 -9.57 1.79 10.56
N GLN A 91 -10.03 2.66 11.48
CA GLN A 91 -11.29 3.37 11.34
C GLN A 91 -11.27 4.34 10.14
N SER A 92 -10.17 5.07 9.95
CA SER A 92 -9.98 5.94 8.80
C SER A 92 -9.96 5.17 7.48
N ILE A 93 -9.29 4.01 7.41
CA ILE A 93 -9.35 3.12 6.23
C ILE A 93 -10.78 2.68 5.96
N SER A 94 -11.52 2.26 7.00
CA SER A 94 -12.92 1.84 6.84
C SER A 94 -13.83 2.95 6.32
N ALA A 95 -13.56 4.20 6.65
CA ALA A 95 -14.35 5.35 6.21
C ALA A 95 -14.15 5.68 4.73
N LEU A 96 -13.05 5.23 4.11
CA LEU A 96 -12.75 5.39 2.70
C LEU A 96 -13.36 4.28 1.82
N LEU A 97 -13.95 3.26 2.44
CA LEU A 97 -14.49 2.09 1.76
C LEU A 97 -16.02 2.07 1.83
N PRO A 98 -16.70 1.29 0.96
CA PRO A 98 -18.15 1.15 1.03
C PRO A 98 -18.62 0.70 2.41
N GLU A 99 -19.82 1.16 2.80
CA GLU A 99 -20.39 0.80 4.10
C GLU A 99 -20.47 -0.73 4.28
N GLY A 100 -19.98 -1.22 5.41
CA GLY A 100 -19.96 -2.65 5.72
C GLY A 100 -18.86 -3.45 5.02
N PHE A 101 -17.94 -2.80 4.31
CA PHE A 101 -16.77 -3.44 3.73
C PHE A 101 -15.96 -4.19 4.81
N LYS A 102 -15.50 -5.40 4.46
CA LYS A 102 -14.76 -6.29 5.35
C LYS A 102 -13.27 -6.03 5.23
N LEU A 103 -12.71 -5.28 6.19
CA LEU A 103 -11.27 -4.93 6.19
C LEU A 103 -10.35 -6.14 6.16
N GLU A 104 -10.80 -7.30 6.65
CA GLU A 104 -10.06 -8.56 6.58
C GLU A 104 -9.85 -9.08 5.15
N ASN A 105 -10.64 -8.60 4.17
CA ASN A 105 -10.47 -8.94 2.76
C ASN A 105 -9.35 -8.14 2.10
N MET A 106 -8.89 -7.04 2.72
CA MET A 106 -7.82 -6.25 2.15
C MET A 106 -6.46 -6.94 2.33
N THR A 107 -5.67 -6.87 1.28
CA THR A 107 -4.29 -7.34 1.20
C THR A 107 -3.36 -6.14 1.06
N MET A 108 -2.11 -6.27 1.51
CA MET A 108 -1.07 -5.27 1.30
C MET A 108 -0.07 -5.81 0.30
N ASN A 109 -0.14 -5.34 -0.94
CA ASN A 109 0.70 -5.81 -2.03
C ASN A 109 2.00 -5.00 -2.15
N GLU A 110 1.90 -3.70 -1.88
CA GLU A 110 3.00 -2.76 -2.08
C GLU A 110 3.31 -2.05 -0.78
N PHE A 111 4.61 -1.94 -0.46
CA PHE A 111 5.11 -1.13 0.63
C PHE A 111 6.47 -0.56 0.20
N VAL A 112 6.52 0.74 -0.10
CA VAL A 112 7.69 1.38 -0.73
C VAL A 112 8.07 2.66 -0.01
N THR A 113 9.34 3.06 -0.13
CA THR A 113 9.82 4.37 0.34
C THR A 113 9.58 5.46 -0.69
N LEU A 114 9.03 6.59 -0.26
CA LEU A 114 8.83 7.79 -1.07
C LEU A 114 9.83 8.88 -0.66
N THR A 115 10.30 9.64 -1.64
CA THR A 115 11.10 10.85 -1.42
C THR A 115 10.53 12.02 -2.20
N LEU A 116 10.68 13.23 -1.65
CA LEU A 116 10.32 14.47 -2.32
C LEU A 116 11.56 15.07 -2.99
N THR A 117 11.44 15.47 -4.26
CA THR A 117 12.54 16.07 -5.02
C THR A 117 12.12 17.41 -5.65
N GLY A 118 13.07 18.35 -5.74
CA GLY A 118 12.81 19.70 -6.25
C GLY A 118 12.39 20.71 -5.18
N ASP A 119 11.89 21.87 -5.62
CA ASP A 119 11.42 22.95 -4.73
C ASP A 119 9.93 22.73 -4.41
N VAL A 120 9.68 21.95 -3.36
CA VAL A 120 8.35 21.45 -3.01
C VAL A 120 7.44 22.58 -2.52
N ASP A 121 6.38 22.84 -3.30
CA ASP A 121 5.25 23.67 -2.91
C ASP A 121 4.28 22.86 -2.06
N VAL A 122 4.07 23.31 -0.82
CA VAL A 122 3.17 22.69 0.18
C VAL A 122 1.88 23.47 0.36
N LEU A 123 1.59 24.43 -0.53
CA LEU A 123 0.39 25.26 -0.44
C LEU A 123 -0.83 24.59 -1.09
N ASN A 124 -0.62 23.59 -1.92
CA ASN A 124 -1.66 22.96 -2.73
C ASN A 124 -1.59 21.44 -2.61
N ASP A 125 -2.74 20.79 -2.76
CA ASP A 125 -2.82 19.33 -2.87
C ASP A 125 -2.12 18.87 -4.16
N ALA A 126 -1.61 17.65 -4.17
CA ALA A 126 -1.00 17.04 -5.35
C ALA A 126 -1.72 15.77 -5.74
N LYS A 127 -2.17 15.68 -7.00
CA LYS A 127 -2.59 14.43 -7.61
C LYS A 127 -1.35 13.68 -8.07
N VAL A 128 -1.13 12.50 -7.52
CA VAL A 128 0.00 11.63 -7.81
C VAL A 128 -0.51 10.39 -8.50
N THR A 129 0.07 10.07 -9.67
CA THR A 129 -0.28 8.84 -10.39
C THR A 129 0.86 7.83 -10.26
N PHE A 130 0.55 6.67 -9.71
CA PHE A 130 1.50 5.56 -9.55
C PHE A 130 1.27 4.49 -10.61
N THR A 131 2.35 4.00 -11.19
CA THR A 131 2.35 2.84 -12.07
C THR A 131 2.99 1.66 -11.37
N PHE A 132 2.30 0.53 -11.40
CA PHE A 132 2.76 -0.74 -10.85
C PHE A 132 2.98 -1.77 -11.97
N THR A 133 3.89 -2.73 -11.75
CA THR A 133 4.08 -3.88 -12.64
C THR A 133 2.79 -4.70 -12.75
N THR A 134 2.20 -5.03 -11.60
CA THR A 134 0.90 -5.70 -11.54
C THR A 134 -0.19 -4.64 -11.61
N LYS A 135 -0.96 -4.65 -12.70
CA LYS A 135 -2.03 -3.67 -12.91
C LYS A 135 -3.23 -3.96 -12.02
N TYR A 136 -3.78 -2.90 -11.44
CA TYR A 136 -5.03 -2.94 -10.71
C TYR A 136 -6.21 -3.01 -11.69
N THR A 137 -7.31 -3.62 -11.24
CA THR A 137 -8.52 -3.69 -12.04
C THR A 137 -9.40 -2.48 -11.74
N GLN A 138 -9.95 -1.86 -12.78
CA GLN A 138 -10.97 -0.83 -12.61
C GLN A 138 -12.12 -1.40 -11.76
N ASP A 139 -12.60 -0.64 -10.77
CA ASP A 139 -13.56 -1.05 -9.73
C ASP A 139 -13.00 -1.83 -8.54
N GLN A 140 -11.70 -2.14 -8.52
CA GLN A 140 -11.03 -2.67 -7.33
C GLN A 140 -10.98 -1.59 -6.25
N HIS A 141 -11.24 -1.97 -4.99
CA HIS A 141 -11.14 -1.03 -3.88
C HIS A 141 -9.68 -0.89 -3.49
N VAL A 142 -9.16 0.33 -3.54
CA VAL A 142 -7.77 0.63 -3.19
C VAL A 142 -7.73 1.75 -2.16
N VAL A 143 -6.90 1.57 -1.13
CA VAL A 143 -6.57 2.61 -0.16
C VAL A 143 -5.06 2.71 -0.09
N VAL A 144 -4.54 3.93 -0.19
CA VAL A 144 -3.11 4.21 0.02
C VAL A 144 -2.91 4.68 1.44
N VAL A 145 -1.91 4.16 2.15
CA VAL A 145 -1.59 4.60 3.51
C VAL A 145 -0.17 5.15 3.53
N ILE A 146 -0.04 6.43 3.88
CA ILE A 146 1.26 7.11 4.01
C ILE A 146 1.78 6.92 5.43
N GLY A 147 3.00 6.40 5.56
CA GLY A 147 3.71 6.26 6.83
C GLY A 147 4.76 7.35 6.96
N LEU A 148 4.64 8.20 7.98
CA LEU A 148 5.56 9.31 8.26
C LEU A 148 6.39 8.98 9.49
N TYR A 149 7.70 8.79 9.32
CA TYR A 149 8.61 8.42 10.39
C TYR A 149 9.28 9.67 10.96
N ASP A 150 9.16 9.90 12.27
CA ASP A 150 9.80 11.06 12.94
C ASP A 150 11.26 10.81 13.35
N GLY A 151 11.76 9.58 13.11
CA GLY A 151 13.11 9.14 13.44
C GLY A 151 13.33 8.76 14.91
N THR A 152 12.34 9.00 15.78
CA THR A 152 12.37 8.57 17.17
C THR A 152 11.97 7.11 17.31
N ARG A 153 12.27 6.52 18.47
CA ARG A 153 11.89 5.15 18.81
C ARG A 153 11.02 5.12 20.06
N ASP A 154 10.01 4.27 20.05
CA ASP A 154 9.10 4.03 21.16
C ASP A 154 9.78 3.25 22.31
N ALA A 155 9.01 2.96 23.37
CA ALA A 155 9.51 2.20 24.52
C ALA A 155 9.95 0.76 24.19
N ASN A 156 9.51 0.21 23.06
CA ASN A 156 9.88 -1.11 22.56
C ASN A 156 11.07 -1.05 21.57
N GLY A 157 11.65 0.14 21.37
CA GLY A 157 12.74 0.36 20.42
C GLY A 157 12.28 0.36 18.96
N GLN A 158 11.00 0.51 18.68
CA GLN A 158 10.45 0.57 17.33
C GLN A 158 10.37 2.02 16.85
N TYR A 159 10.64 2.27 15.57
CA TYR A 159 10.42 3.60 15.02
C TYR A 159 8.97 4.06 15.21
N VAL A 160 8.82 5.32 15.61
CA VAL A 160 7.52 5.98 15.68
C VAL A 160 7.10 6.37 14.27
N VAL A 161 5.87 6.03 13.91
CA VAL A 161 5.29 6.26 12.58
C VAL A 161 3.85 6.76 12.73
N THR A 162 3.53 7.81 11.98
CA THR A 162 2.15 8.31 11.81
C THR A 162 1.60 7.76 10.50
N TRP A 163 0.42 7.14 10.54
CA TRP A 163 -0.22 6.52 9.38
C TRP A 163 -1.42 7.33 8.90
N ILE A 164 -1.40 7.74 7.63
CA ILE A 164 -2.43 8.58 7.02
C ILE A 164 -3.04 7.84 5.82
N PRO A 165 -4.24 7.26 5.97
CA PRO A 165 -4.99 6.68 4.86
C PRO A 165 -5.49 7.77 3.91
N LEU A 166 -5.32 7.54 2.61
CA LEU A 166 -5.75 8.39 1.51
C LEU A 166 -6.61 7.57 0.55
N GLU A 167 -7.64 8.23 0.01
CA GLU A 167 -8.46 7.67 -1.06
C GLU A 167 -7.62 7.49 -2.32
N ALA A 168 -7.87 6.38 -3.03
CA ALA A 168 -7.15 6.05 -4.24
C ALA A 168 -8.13 5.58 -5.32
N GLU A 169 -7.95 6.08 -6.54
CA GLU A 169 -8.74 5.72 -7.72
C GLU A 169 -7.92 4.82 -8.65
N VAL A 170 -8.47 3.67 -9.04
CA VAL A 170 -7.88 2.85 -10.10
C VAL A 170 -8.32 3.39 -11.46
N LEU A 171 -7.37 3.88 -12.24
CA LEU A 171 -7.59 4.41 -13.59
C LEU A 171 -7.82 3.27 -14.59
N GLU A 172 -8.42 3.57 -15.75
CA GLU A 172 -8.73 2.58 -16.81
C GLU A 172 -7.50 1.78 -17.29
N ASN A 173 -6.30 2.34 -17.16
CA ASN A 173 -5.04 1.69 -17.54
C ASN A 173 -4.39 0.88 -16.41
N GLY A 174 -5.07 0.75 -15.27
CA GLY A 174 -4.62 0.04 -14.07
C GLY A 174 -3.56 0.75 -13.23
N ASP A 175 -3.32 2.04 -13.51
CA ASP A 175 -2.55 2.93 -12.64
C ASP A 175 -3.44 3.40 -11.47
N ILE A 176 -2.82 3.84 -10.38
CA ILE A 176 -3.55 4.38 -9.23
C ILE A 176 -3.32 5.89 -9.16
N ALA A 177 -4.40 6.67 -9.06
CA ALA A 177 -4.34 8.09 -8.77
C ALA A 177 -4.71 8.34 -7.30
N VAL A 178 -3.92 9.18 -6.64
CA VAL A 178 -4.10 9.54 -5.22
C VAL A 178 -3.97 11.05 -5.09
N VAL A 179 -4.84 11.68 -4.32
CA VAL A 179 -4.67 13.09 -3.94
C VAL A 179 -3.95 13.14 -2.60
N PHE A 180 -2.74 13.70 -2.61
CA PHE A 180 -1.93 14.00 -1.42
C PHE A 180 -2.32 15.39 -0.93
N PRO A 181 -2.94 15.52 0.25
CA PRO A 181 -3.26 16.83 0.81
C PRO A 181 -1.98 17.65 1.05
N ALA A 182 -2.08 18.96 0.88
CA ALA A 182 -1.01 19.92 1.16
C ALA A 182 -0.34 19.70 2.53
N GLU A 183 -1.16 19.41 3.56
CA GLU A 183 -0.69 19.11 4.91
C GLU A 183 0.16 17.83 4.96
N VAL A 184 -0.21 16.78 4.23
CA VAL A 184 0.56 15.53 4.16
C VAL A 184 1.89 15.79 3.47
N ILE A 185 1.90 16.56 2.37
CA ILE A 185 3.14 16.93 1.66
C ILE A 185 4.07 17.74 2.58
N ALA A 186 3.52 18.67 3.37
CA ALA A 186 4.29 19.40 4.37
C ALA A 186 4.90 18.46 5.41
N GLN A 187 4.13 17.51 5.95
CA GLN A 187 4.63 16.55 6.91
C GLN A 187 5.68 15.60 6.31
N MET A 188 5.57 15.23 5.04
CA MET A 188 6.58 14.43 4.33
C MET A 188 7.94 15.15 4.26
N LYS A 189 7.99 16.49 4.19
CA LYS A 189 9.25 17.26 4.21
C LYS A 189 9.96 17.20 5.56
N ASP A 190 9.19 17.10 6.63
CA ASP A 190 9.70 17.08 8.00
C ASP A 190 9.98 15.66 8.51
N ALA A 191 9.44 14.64 7.83
CA ALA A 191 9.67 13.24 8.15
C ALA A 191 11.12 12.82 7.84
N VAL A 192 11.68 11.96 8.69
CA VAL A 192 12.99 11.34 8.46
C VAL A 192 12.93 10.32 7.32
N ALA A 193 11.81 9.61 7.20
CA ALA A 193 11.51 8.74 6.08
C ALA A 193 10.00 8.77 5.81
N THR A 194 9.60 8.53 4.57
CA THR A 194 8.19 8.35 4.19
C THR A 194 8.00 7.01 3.52
N ALA A 195 7.01 6.23 3.95
CA ALA A 195 6.58 5.01 3.29
C ALA A 195 5.19 5.18 2.69
N MET A 196 4.88 4.35 1.70
CA MET A 196 3.56 4.19 1.12
C MET A 196 3.19 2.71 1.11
N ALA A 197 2.07 2.37 1.74
CA ALA A 197 1.45 1.07 1.63
C ALA A 197 0.25 1.13 0.67
N VAL A 198 0.08 0.15 -0.19
CA VAL A 198 -1.12 0.01 -1.04
C VAL A 198 -1.93 -1.17 -0.55
N LEU A 199 -3.16 -0.89 -0.11
CA LEU A 199 -4.14 -1.86 0.33
C LEU A 199 -5.19 -2.06 -0.75
N ASN A 200 -5.51 -3.31 -1.09
CA ASN A 200 -6.57 -3.63 -2.03
C ASN A 200 -7.28 -4.94 -1.69
N ASP A 201 -8.51 -5.08 -2.18
CA ASP A 201 -9.29 -6.32 -2.11
C ASP A 201 -8.95 -7.34 -3.21
#